data_AF-A0A538HXP0-F1
#
_entry.id   AF-A0A538HXP0-F1
#
_cell.length_a   1.000
_cell.length_b   1.000
_cell.length_c   1.000
_cell.angle_alpha   90.00
_cell.angle_beta   90.00
_cell.angle_gamma   90.00
#
_symmetry.space_group_name_H-M   'P 1'
#
loop_
_entity.id
_entity.type
_entity.pdbx_description
1 polymer ?
#
loop_
_entity_poly.entity_id
_entity_poly.type
_entity_poly.pdbx_seq_one_letter_code
_entity_poly.pdbx_strand_id
1 'polypeptide(L)'
;MIETEIRMLLAAPALGEGAPSRAAIEHTLTAGYARAMALEAEQGRLRRRMTDLAVSAADGEVESHASELRSHAARLHASERELLQLRELIAALRTRAAQARAA
;
A
#
# COMPACT_ATOMS: atom_id res chain seq x y z
N MET A 1 6.84 -0.26 10.41
CA MET A 1 6.11 -0.35 9.13
C MET A 1 6.18 0.99 8.45
N ILE A 2 6.38 1.01 7.13
CA ILE A 2 6.65 2.24 6.38
C ILE A 2 5.58 3.34 6.56
N GLU A 3 4.31 2.98 6.74
CA GLU A 3 3.25 3.96 7.00
C GLU A 3 3.43 4.71 8.33
N THR A 4 3.92 4.02 9.37
CA THR A 4 4.24 4.64 10.66
C THR A 4 5.38 5.64 10.49
N GLU A 5 6.40 5.27 9.72
CA GLU A 5 7.52 6.17 9.39
C GLU A 5 7.03 7.41 8.61
N ILE A 6 6.18 7.22 7.60
CA ILE A 6 5.57 8.34 6.87
C ILE A 6 4.78 9.24 7.83
N ARG A 7 3.95 8.67 8.71
CA ARG A 7 3.17 9.44 9.70
C ARG A 7 4.07 10.19 10.68
N MET A 8 5.15 9.58 11.15
CA MET A 8 6.13 10.26 12.03
C MET A 8 6.77 11.46 11.32
N LEU A 9 7.19 11.30 10.07
CA LEU A 9 7.75 12.40 9.28
C LEU A 9 6.73 13.51 9.02
N LEU A 10 5.46 13.15 8.79
CA LEU A 10 4.37 14.12 8.62
C LEU A 10 4.03 14.87 9.92
N ALA A 11 4.22 14.25 11.09
CA ALA A 11 3.97 14.87 12.39
C ALA A 11 5.13 15.77 12.87
N ALA A 12 6.33 15.58 12.36
CA ALA A 12 7.49 16.39 12.75
C ALA A 12 7.36 17.87 12.32
N PRO A 13 8.12 18.81 12.90
CA PRO A 13 8.17 20.20 12.43
C PRO A 13 8.60 20.33 10.97
N ALA A 14 8.03 21.27 10.22
CA ALA A 14 8.37 21.47 8.81
C ALA A 14 9.77 22.08 8.60
N LEU A 15 10.21 22.93 9.53
CA LEU A 15 11.48 23.66 9.51
C LEU A 15 12.03 23.79 10.93
N GLY A 16 13.32 24.08 11.04
CA GLY A 16 13.99 24.32 12.32
C GLY A 16 14.41 23.04 13.04
N GLU A 17 14.64 23.17 14.35
CA GLU A 17 15.08 22.06 15.18
C GLU A 17 14.05 20.92 15.20
N GLY A 18 14.50 19.68 14.99
CA GLY A 18 13.64 18.51 14.90
C GLY A 18 12.93 18.32 13.54
N ALA A 19 13.15 19.21 12.57
CA ALA A 19 12.67 18.99 11.21
C ALA A 19 13.42 17.81 10.55
N PRO A 20 12.71 16.88 9.87
CA PRO A 20 13.34 15.74 9.24
C PRO A 20 14.22 16.19 8.07
N SER A 21 15.37 15.53 7.93
CA SER A 21 16.27 15.82 6.81
C SER A 21 15.62 15.44 5.47
N ARG A 22 16.04 16.13 4.41
CA ARG A 22 15.60 15.81 3.05
C ARG A 22 15.90 14.35 2.68
N ALA A 23 17.07 13.84 3.06
CA ALA A 23 17.46 12.46 2.81
C ALA A 23 16.52 11.45 3.51
N ALA A 24 16.09 11.73 4.75
CA ALA A 24 15.14 10.89 5.46
C ALA A 24 13.77 10.84 4.77
N ILE A 25 13.29 11.98 4.28
CA ILE A 25 12.05 12.07 3.50
C ILE A 25 12.15 11.28 2.19
N GLU A 26 13.22 11.48 1.42
CA GLU A 26 13.43 10.80 0.14
C GLU A 26 13.57 9.28 0.30
N HIS A 27 14.30 8.84 1.32
CA HIS A 27 14.41 7.42 1.68
C HIS A 27 13.04 6.82 2.00
N THR A 28 12.25 7.50 2.84
CA THR A 28 10.92 7.04 3.25
C THR A 28 9.94 7.02 2.07
N LEU A 29 9.98 8.02 1.18
CA LEU A 29 9.19 8.02 -0.06
C LEU A 29 9.55 6.82 -0.94
N THR A 30 10.84 6.53 -1.10
CA THR A 30 11.33 5.39 -1.91
C THR A 30 10.82 4.07 -1.35
N ALA A 31 10.98 3.84 -0.04
CA ALA A 31 10.45 2.66 0.62
C ALA A 31 8.91 2.58 0.54
N GLY A 32 8.22 3.73 0.63
CA GLY A 32 6.77 3.82 0.45
C GLY A 32 6.31 3.36 -0.93
N TYR A 33 6.97 3.83 -2.00
CA TYR A 33 6.68 3.36 -3.36
C TYR A 33 6.98 1.88 -3.55
N ALA A 34 8.08 1.38 -2.98
CA ALA A 34 8.40 -0.04 -3.02
C ALA A 34 7.30 -0.89 -2.36
N ARG A 35 6.77 -0.45 -1.20
CA ARG A 35 5.65 -1.12 -0.54
C ARG A 35 4.36 -1.06 -1.37
N ALA A 36 4.06 0.08 -1.99
CA ALA A 36 2.90 0.23 -2.86
C ALA A 36 2.96 -0.74 -4.05
N MET A 37 4.13 -0.85 -4.72
CA MET A 37 4.34 -1.82 -5.79
C MET A 37 4.17 -3.27 -5.33
N ALA A 38 4.64 -3.59 -4.12
CA ALA A 38 4.47 -4.92 -3.54
C ALA A 38 2.99 -5.27 -3.28
N LEU A 39 2.19 -4.30 -2.81
CA LEU A 39 0.75 -4.45 -2.64
C LEU A 39 0.03 -4.67 -3.97
N GLU A 40 0.35 -3.89 -5.00
CA GLU A 40 -0.22 -4.07 -6.34
C GLU A 40 0.09 -5.47 -6.91
N ALA A 41 1.32 -5.94 -6.72
CA ALA A 41 1.71 -7.28 -7.13
C ALA A 41 0.94 -8.36 -6.36
N GLU A 42 0.68 -8.16 -5.06
CA GLU A 42 -0.17 -9.06 -4.26
C GLU A 42 -1.62 -9.07 -4.77
N GLN A 43 -2.22 -7.92 -5.02
CA GLN A 43 -3.56 -7.81 -5.60
C GLN A 43 -3.64 -8.55 -6.93
N GLY A 44 -2.62 -8.41 -7.79
CA GLY A 44 -2.54 -9.12 -9.06
C GLY A 44 -2.49 -10.65 -8.88
N ARG A 45 -1.73 -11.15 -7.90
CA ARG A 45 -1.70 -12.60 -7.58
C ARG A 45 -3.04 -13.10 -7.04
N LEU A 46 -3.67 -12.34 -6.15
CA LEU A 46 -4.98 -12.68 -5.57
C LEU A 46 -6.07 -12.74 -6.64
N ARG A 47 -6.14 -11.73 -7.53
CA ARG A 47 -7.09 -11.70 -8.64
C ARG A 47 -6.92 -12.90 -9.57
N ARG A 48 -5.68 -13.26 -9.94
CA ARG A 48 -5.42 -14.46 -10.76
C ARG A 48 -5.91 -15.73 -10.08
N ARG A 49 -5.57 -15.93 -8.81
CA ARG A 49 -6.02 -17.11 -8.05
C ARG A 49 -7.55 -17.20 -7.96
N MET A 50 -8.23 -16.07 -7.77
CA MET A 50 -9.70 -16.03 -7.77
C MET A 50 -10.29 -16.40 -9.13
N THR A 51 -9.69 -15.94 -10.23
CA THR A 51 -10.09 -16.36 -11.58
C THR A 51 -9.91 -17.87 -11.78
N ASP A 52 -8.77 -18.43 -11.37
CA ASP A 52 -8.52 -19.87 -11.50
C ASP A 52 -9.53 -20.71 -10.73
N LEU A 53 -9.85 -20.30 -9.49
CA LEU A 53 -10.87 -20.95 -8.66
C LEU A 53 -12.28 -20.84 -9.27
N ALA A 54 -12.61 -19.71 -9.92
CA ALA A 54 -13.88 -19.53 -10.59
C ALA A 54 -14.03 -20.43 -11.83
N VAL A 55 -12.94 -20.65 -12.57
CA VAL A 55 -12.90 -21.58 -13.71
C VAL A 55 -13.08 -23.02 -13.24
N SER A 56 -12.30 -23.48 -12.25
CA SER A 56 -12.43 -24.85 -11.70
C SER A 56 -13.81 -25.11 -11.10
N ALA A 57 -14.43 -24.12 -10.44
CA ALA A 57 -15.80 -24.25 -9.96
C ALA A 57 -16.83 -24.43 -11.09
N ALA A 58 -16.62 -23.79 -12.25
CA ALA A 58 -17.46 -23.99 -13.43
C ALA A 58 -17.30 -25.39 -14.05
N ASP A 59 -16.13 -26.00 -13.89
CA ASP A 59 -15.80 -27.35 -14.36
C ASP A 59 -16.32 -28.47 -13.43
N GLY A 60 -17.01 -28.13 -12.34
CA GLY A 60 -17.74 -29.08 -11.49
C GLY A 60 -17.06 -29.44 -10.16
N GLU A 61 -15.95 -28.81 -9.79
CA GLU A 61 -15.28 -29.01 -8.50
C GLU A 61 -15.90 -28.11 -7.41
N VAL A 62 -17.15 -28.33 -7.01
CA VAL A 62 -17.95 -27.26 -6.34
C VAL A 62 -17.74 -27.15 -4.82
N GLU A 63 -17.51 -28.24 -4.09
CA GLU A 63 -17.70 -28.25 -2.62
C GLU A 63 -16.66 -27.42 -1.82
N SER A 64 -15.44 -27.17 -2.36
CA SER A 64 -14.33 -26.51 -1.63
C SER A 64 -14.05 -25.05 -2.04
N HIS A 65 -14.55 -24.61 -3.19
CA HIS A 65 -14.10 -23.36 -3.82
C HIS A 65 -14.72 -22.07 -3.24
N ALA A 66 -15.94 -22.16 -2.69
CA ALA A 66 -16.65 -20.97 -2.19
C ALA A 66 -15.98 -20.34 -0.95
N SER A 67 -15.37 -21.16 -0.08
CA SER A 67 -14.67 -20.67 1.11
C SER A 67 -13.35 -19.99 0.75
N GLU A 68 -12.59 -20.59 -0.17
CA GLU A 68 -11.34 -20.03 -0.69
C GLU A 68 -11.58 -18.71 -1.43
N LEU A 69 -12.61 -18.62 -2.27
CA LEU A 69 -13.00 -17.39 -2.95
C LEU A 69 -13.31 -16.26 -1.98
N ARG A 70 -14.08 -16.53 -0.92
CA ARG A 70 -14.39 -15.53 0.13
C ARG A 70 -13.12 -15.07 0.85
N SER A 71 -12.23 -15.99 1.20
CA SER A 71 -10.94 -15.67 1.84
C SER A 71 -10.06 -14.79 0.95
N HIS A 72 -9.93 -15.13 -0.33
CA HIS A 72 -9.16 -14.34 -1.28
C HIS A 72 -9.79 -12.97 -1.56
N ALA A 73 -11.12 -12.88 -1.66
CA ALA A 73 -11.82 -11.59 -1.81
C ALA A 73 -11.61 -10.68 -0.59
N ALA A 74 -11.70 -11.23 0.63
CA ALA A 74 -11.44 -10.48 1.86
C ALA A 74 -10.00 -9.94 1.91
N ARG A 75 -9.02 -10.77 1.54
CA ARG A 75 -7.61 -10.36 1.44
C ARG A 75 -7.37 -9.31 0.37
N LEU A 76 -8.01 -9.44 -0.80
CA LEU A 76 -7.92 -8.47 -1.88
C LEU A 76 -8.44 -7.10 -1.42
N HIS A 77 -9.62 -7.06 -0.81
CA HIS A 77 -10.19 -5.82 -0.29
C HIS A 77 -9.35 -5.20 0.84
N ALA A 78 -8.74 -6.01 1.70
CA ALA A 78 -7.81 -5.50 2.70
C ALA A 78 -6.58 -4.86 2.06
N SER A 79 -5.98 -5.53 1.06
CA SER A 79 -4.83 -5.01 0.32
C SER A 79 -5.16 -3.75 -0.49
N GLU A 80 -6.37 -3.65 -1.06
CA GLU A 80 -6.85 -2.45 -1.75
C GLU A 80 -6.97 -1.25 -0.81
N ARG A 81 -7.51 -1.45 0.39
CA ARG A 81 -7.58 -0.41 1.43
C ARG A 81 -6.20 0.02 1.89
N GLU A 82 -5.29 -0.92 2.13
CA GLU A 82 -3.91 -0.61 2.53
C GLU A 82 -3.19 0.20 1.44
N LEU A 83 -3.33 -0.19 0.16
CA LEU A 83 -2.73 0.54 -0.95
C LEU A 83 -3.26 1.96 -1.07
N LEU A 84 -4.57 2.16 -0.91
CA LEU A 84 -5.19 3.48 -0.95
C LEU A 84 -4.63 4.38 0.16
N GLN A 85 -4.63 3.89 1.41
CA GLN A 85 -4.13 4.62 2.56
C GLN A 85 -2.64 4.97 2.40
N LEU A 86 -1.82 4.02 1.93
CA LEU A 86 -0.41 4.25 1.70
C LEU A 86 -0.17 5.33 0.62
N ARG A 87 -0.96 5.32 -0.46
CA ARG A 87 -0.85 6.33 -1.53
C ARG A 87 -1.20 7.73 -1.04
N GLU A 88 -2.23 7.86 -0.20
CA GLU A 88 -2.59 9.14 0.43
C GLU A 88 -1.46 9.67 1.32
N LEU A 89 -0.86 8.79 2.14
CA LEU A 89 0.28 9.13 2.99
C LEU A 89 1.52 9.56 2.16
N ILE A 90 1.85 8.83 1.10
CA ILE A 90 2.94 9.18 0.19
C ILE A 90 2.68 10.54 -0.47
N ALA A 91 1.45 10.80 -0.93
CA ALA A 91 1.09 12.07 -1.54
C ALA A 91 1.24 13.24 -0.56
N ALA A 92 0.78 13.09 0.68
CA ALA A 92 0.97 14.09 1.73
C ALA A 92 2.46 14.37 2.00
N LEU A 93 3.29 13.31 2.08
CA LEU A 93 4.72 13.45 2.33
C LEU A 93 5.44 14.14 1.15
N ARG A 94 5.04 13.87 -0.10
CA ARG A 94 5.55 14.59 -1.27
C ARG A 94 5.23 16.08 -1.22
N THR A 95 3.99 16.44 -0.85
CA THR A 95 3.57 17.84 -0.73
C THR A 95 4.41 18.57 0.31
N ARG A 96 4.60 17.94 1.47
CA ARG A 96 5.49 18.46 2.51
C ARG A 96 6.92 18.65 2.02
N ALA A 97 7.48 17.68 1.30
CA ALA A 97 8.82 17.77 0.72
C ALA A 97 8.94 18.91 -0.31
N ALA A 98 7.87 19.20 -1.06
CA ALA A 98 7.82 20.30 -2.00
C ALA A 98 7.78 21.66 -1.28
N GLN A 99 6.97 21.80 -0.23
CA GLN A 99 6.89 23.02 0.58
C GLN A 99 8.23 23.36 1.23
N ALA A 100 8.92 22.36 1.80
CA ALA A 100 10.24 22.55 2.43
C ALA A 100 11.35 22.95 1.44
N ARG A 101 11.15 22.78 0.13
CA ARG A 101 12.09 23.23 -0.92
C ARG A 101 11.82 24.65 -1.41
N ALA A 102 10.60 25.16 -1.21
CA ALA A 102 10.16 26.46 -1.70
C ALA A 102 10.28 27.57 -0.64
N ALA A 103 10.48 27.21 0.63
CA ALA A 103 10.77 28.10 1.75
C ALA A 103 12.28 28.34 1.88
#